data_AF-A0A1Y0MFB5-F1
#
_entry.id   AF-A0A1Y0MFB5-F1
#
_cell.length_a   1.000
_cell.length_b   1.000
_cell.length_c   1.000
_cell.angle_alpha   90.00
_cell.angle_beta   90.00
_cell.angle_gamma   90.00
#
_symmetry.space_group_name_H-M   'P 1'
#
loop_
_entity.id
_entity.type
_entity.pdbx_description
1 polymer ?
#
loop_
_entity_poly.entity_id
_entity_poly.type
_entity_poly.pdbx_seq_one_letter_code
_entity_poly.pdbx_strand_id
1 'polypeptide(L)'
;MLNILDEIQYFIEDEERDLKYQLGDNFSIPLTTTPSIAYDYLNIDDVPEYSFHNPEFLKTESEEFPNKSDYNIYFNKIKDLCKRSLDDSLYNLPYTEHLKTIRPNKNLLSVVKKIFKKDYIPDEQLPQFGEFGLYTNKNNDRAPRVFFFIGNVGMIYILFYDPFHKIFPGK
;
A
#
# COMPACT_ATOMS: atom_id res chain seq x y z
N MET A 1 -19.15 5.47 -18.99
CA MET A 1 -18.34 5.02 -17.85
C MET A 1 -19.20 4.05 -17.08
N LEU A 2 -18.79 2.78 -16.97
CA LEU A 2 -19.39 1.86 -15.99
C LEU A 2 -19.12 2.45 -14.61
N ASN A 3 -20.10 2.42 -13.72
CA ASN A 3 -19.88 2.84 -12.34
C ASN A 3 -19.26 1.67 -11.57
N ILE A 4 -18.58 1.94 -10.44
CA ILE A 4 -17.86 0.90 -9.68
C ILE A 4 -18.75 -0.28 -9.24
N LEU A 5 -20.06 -0.06 -9.04
CA LEU A 5 -21.02 -1.13 -8.74
C LEU A 5 -21.25 -2.04 -9.94
N ASP A 6 -21.24 -1.50 -11.16
CA ASP A 6 -21.37 -2.31 -12.37
C ASP A 6 -20.10 -3.15 -12.59
N GLU A 7 -18.93 -2.59 -12.28
CA GLU A 7 -17.66 -3.33 -12.32
C GLU A 7 -17.60 -4.43 -11.26
N ILE A 8 -18.05 -4.14 -10.04
CA ILE A 8 -18.16 -5.13 -8.96
C ILE A 8 -19.16 -6.23 -9.35
N GLN A 9 -20.31 -5.87 -9.89
CA GLN A 9 -21.34 -6.82 -10.28
C GLN A 9 -20.83 -7.76 -11.37
N TYR A 10 -20.24 -7.21 -12.44
CA TYR A 10 -19.62 -8.02 -13.49
C TYR A 10 -18.54 -8.95 -12.90
N PHE A 11 -17.70 -8.44 -11.99
CA PHE A 11 -16.63 -9.22 -11.39
C PHE A 11 -17.12 -10.38 -10.49
N ILE A 12 -18.18 -10.16 -9.70
CA ILE A 12 -18.71 -11.17 -8.79
C ILE A 12 -19.64 -12.15 -9.51
N GLU A 13 -20.54 -11.64 -10.35
CA GLU A 13 -21.62 -12.44 -10.95
C GLU A 13 -21.21 -13.09 -12.28
N ASP A 14 -20.59 -12.34 -13.19
CA ASP A 14 -20.25 -12.86 -14.52
C ASP A 14 -18.94 -13.66 -14.51
N GLU A 15 -17.99 -13.32 -13.62
CA GLU A 15 -16.71 -14.01 -13.51
C GLU A 15 -16.61 -14.99 -12.32
N GLU A 16 -17.65 -15.05 -11.47
CA GLU A 16 -17.72 -15.90 -10.27
C GLU A 16 -16.52 -15.69 -9.31
N ARG A 17 -16.04 -14.45 -9.16
CA ARG A 17 -14.83 -14.14 -8.37
C ARG A 17 -15.11 -13.44 -7.04
N ASP A 18 -14.15 -13.59 -6.13
CA ASP A 18 -14.09 -12.88 -4.85
C ASP A 18 -13.35 -11.54 -5.04
N LEU A 19 -13.89 -10.45 -4.47
CA LEU A 19 -13.25 -9.14 -4.44
C LEU A 19 -11.85 -9.21 -3.82
N LYS A 20 -11.61 -10.20 -2.95
CA LYS A 20 -10.29 -10.45 -2.38
C LYS A 20 -9.30 -10.89 -3.45
N TYR A 21 -8.21 -10.13 -3.59
CA TYR A 21 -7.15 -10.43 -4.55
C TYR A 21 -6.58 -11.85 -4.40
N GLN A 22 -6.41 -12.52 -5.54
CA GLN A 22 -5.74 -13.81 -5.66
C GLN A 22 -4.53 -13.71 -6.60
N LEU A 23 -3.52 -14.56 -6.37
CA LEU A 23 -2.34 -14.60 -7.24
C LEU A 23 -2.72 -14.97 -8.67
N GLY A 24 -2.20 -14.20 -9.63
CA GLY A 24 -2.49 -14.40 -11.05
C GLY A 24 -3.81 -13.76 -11.51
N ASP A 25 -4.51 -13.02 -10.65
CA ASP A 25 -5.56 -12.12 -11.10
C ASP A 25 -4.95 -11.08 -12.07
N ASN A 26 -5.41 -11.10 -13.32
CA ASN A 26 -4.91 -10.25 -14.39
C ASN A 26 -6.06 -9.40 -14.95
N PHE A 27 -6.52 -8.46 -14.13
CA PHE A 27 -7.57 -7.53 -14.52
C PHE A 27 -7.00 -6.14 -14.71
N SER A 28 -7.56 -5.43 -15.70
CA SER A 28 -7.25 -4.03 -15.89
C SER A 28 -7.76 -3.28 -14.66
N ILE A 29 -6.84 -2.71 -13.88
CA ILE A 29 -7.18 -1.84 -12.76
C ILE A 29 -7.73 -0.54 -13.38
N PRO A 30 -9.02 -0.20 -13.17
CA PRO A 30 -9.55 1.05 -13.67
C PRO A 30 -8.97 2.17 -12.81
N LEU A 31 -7.85 2.73 -13.27
CA LEU A 31 -7.09 3.74 -12.53
C LEU A 31 -7.89 5.04 -12.32
N THR A 32 -8.97 5.25 -13.07
CA THR A 32 -9.88 6.38 -12.91
C THR A 32 -10.78 6.28 -11.67
N THR A 33 -10.77 5.14 -10.96
CA THR A 33 -11.58 4.94 -9.76
C THR A 33 -10.88 5.46 -8.51
N THR A 34 -11.66 5.90 -7.52
CA THR A 34 -11.16 6.22 -6.19
C THR A 34 -10.85 4.93 -5.42
N PRO A 35 -9.66 4.79 -4.81
CA PRO A 35 -9.28 3.55 -4.17
C PRO A 35 -10.08 3.29 -2.91
N SER A 36 -10.37 2.00 -2.68
CA SER A 36 -10.81 1.47 -1.39
C SER A 36 -9.64 0.86 -0.64
N ILE A 37 -9.63 0.94 0.70
CA ILE A 37 -8.53 0.42 1.53
C ILE A 37 -8.96 -0.87 2.22
N ALA A 38 -8.12 -1.89 2.12
CA ALA A 38 -8.25 -3.15 2.82
C ALA A 38 -7.06 -3.39 3.75
N TYR A 39 -7.36 -3.99 4.91
CA TYR A 39 -6.39 -4.26 5.98
C TYR A 39 -6.22 -5.76 6.25
N ASP A 40 -6.79 -6.62 5.40
CA ASP A 40 -6.75 -8.09 5.51
C ASP A 40 -5.36 -8.69 5.70
N TYR A 41 -4.33 -8.03 5.17
CA TYR A 41 -2.96 -8.51 5.14
C TYR A 41 -2.00 -7.66 5.99
N LEU A 42 -2.56 -6.79 6.84
CA LEU A 42 -1.80 -5.91 7.72
C LEU A 42 -0.94 -6.73 8.68
N ASN A 43 0.36 -6.42 8.75
CA ASN A 43 1.32 -7.00 9.69
C ASN A 43 1.32 -8.55 9.70
N ILE A 44 1.23 -9.22 8.55
CA ILE A 44 1.04 -10.68 8.51
C ILE A 44 2.14 -11.49 9.22
N ASP A 45 3.34 -10.93 9.34
CA ASP A 45 4.47 -11.52 10.04
C ASP A 45 4.76 -10.89 11.40
N ASP A 46 4.01 -9.82 11.73
CA ASP A 46 4.20 -8.89 12.84
C ASP A 46 5.66 -8.63 13.20
N VAL A 47 6.47 -8.35 12.18
CA VAL A 47 7.90 -8.07 12.36
C VAL A 47 8.05 -6.72 13.06
N PRO A 48 8.62 -6.66 14.28
CA PRO A 48 8.62 -5.44 15.09
C PRO A 48 9.25 -4.23 14.39
N GLU A 49 10.24 -4.46 13.52
CA GLU A 49 10.96 -3.42 12.80
C GLU A 49 10.11 -2.70 11.74
N TYR A 50 9.10 -3.38 11.17
CA TYR A 50 8.23 -2.82 10.15
C TYR A 50 6.78 -3.30 10.35
N SER A 51 6.17 -2.87 11.45
CA SER A 51 4.79 -3.20 11.79
C SER A 51 4.08 -1.94 12.26
N PHE A 52 2.77 -1.86 12.04
CA PHE A 52 1.93 -0.82 12.66
C PHE A 52 1.88 -0.93 14.20
N HIS A 53 2.37 -2.04 14.78
CA HIS A 53 2.60 -2.17 16.23
C HIS A 53 3.92 -1.57 16.70
N ASN A 54 4.77 -1.10 15.77
CA ASN A 54 6.03 -0.47 16.12
C ASN A 54 5.77 0.80 16.98
N PRO A 55 6.43 0.97 18.14
CA PRO A 55 6.22 2.12 19.01
C PRO A 55 6.43 3.49 18.34
N GLU A 56 7.26 3.54 17.29
CA GLU A 56 7.47 4.75 16.49
C GLU A 56 6.19 5.30 15.88
N PHE A 57 5.21 4.44 15.58
CA PHE A 57 3.97 4.83 14.90
C PHE A 57 3.12 5.82 15.73
N LEU A 58 3.31 5.83 17.06
CA LEU A 58 2.61 6.73 17.97
C LEU A 58 3.42 7.99 18.32
N LYS A 59 4.69 8.06 17.92
CA LYS A 59 5.55 9.21 18.25
C LYS A 59 5.29 10.40 17.34
N THR A 60 5.55 11.59 17.87
CA THR A 60 5.38 12.88 17.20
C THR A 60 6.73 13.48 16.80
N GLU A 61 7.45 12.82 15.89
CA GLU A 61 8.81 13.23 15.50
C GLU A 61 8.90 13.85 14.09
N SER A 62 7.76 14.10 13.43
CA SER A 62 7.75 14.74 12.11
C SER A 62 8.13 16.22 12.18
N GLU A 63 9.14 16.61 11.40
CA GLU A 63 9.51 18.02 11.19
C GLU A 63 8.45 18.76 10.34
N GLU A 64 7.83 18.05 9.41
CA GLU A 64 6.82 18.58 8.48
C GLU A 64 5.45 18.76 9.17
N PHE A 65 5.11 17.84 10.08
CA PHE A 65 3.82 17.81 10.78
C PHE A 65 4.01 17.88 12.30
N PRO A 66 4.33 19.06 12.86
CA PRO A 66 4.60 19.21 14.29
C PRO A 66 3.37 18.81 15.14
N ASN A 67 3.63 18.12 16.25
CA ASN A 67 2.61 17.60 17.18
C ASN A 67 1.63 16.58 16.57
N LYS A 68 1.96 15.98 15.42
CA LYS A 68 1.20 14.88 14.83
C LYS A 68 2.01 13.59 14.94
N SER A 69 1.35 12.51 15.36
CA SER A 69 1.95 11.19 15.32
C SER A 69 1.88 10.61 13.91
N ASP A 70 2.72 9.63 13.61
CA ASP A 70 2.65 8.90 12.34
C ASP A 70 1.28 8.25 12.12
N TYR A 71 0.62 7.80 13.19
CA TYR A 71 -0.78 7.39 13.17
C TYR A 71 -1.69 8.48 12.60
N ASN A 72 -1.60 9.71 13.11
CA ASN A 72 -2.42 10.82 12.62
C ASN A 72 -2.10 11.16 11.15
N ILE A 73 -0.81 11.16 10.79
CA ILE A 73 -0.35 11.48 9.44
C ILE A 73 -0.82 10.41 8.44
N TYR A 74 -0.72 9.14 8.82
CA TYR A 74 -1.18 7.99 8.05
C TYR A 74 -2.67 8.11 7.69
N PHE A 75 -3.55 8.29 8.68
CA PHE A 75 -4.98 8.37 8.41
C PHE A 75 -5.38 9.64 7.64
N ASN A 76 -4.65 10.74 7.78
CA ASN A 76 -4.85 11.92 6.93
C ASN A 76 -4.47 11.61 5.47
N LYS A 77 -3.33 10.96 5.23
CA LYS A 77 -2.90 10.57 3.88
C LYS A 77 -3.87 9.57 3.24
N ILE A 78 -4.33 8.57 3.99
CA ILE A 78 -5.36 7.63 3.49
C ILE A 78 -6.65 8.37 3.15
N LYS A 79 -7.11 9.28 4.01
CA LYS A 79 -8.30 10.09 3.75
C LYS A 79 -8.15 10.93 2.48
N ASP A 80 -6.97 11.46 2.19
CA ASP A 80 -6.74 12.28 0.99
C ASP A 80 -6.59 11.41 -0.26
N LEU A 81 -5.96 10.24 -0.15
CA LEU A 81 -5.88 9.23 -1.20
C LEU A 81 -7.27 8.77 -1.64
N CYS A 82 -8.18 8.52 -0.69
CA CYS A 82 -9.57 8.11 -0.96
C CYS A 82 -10.49 9.27 -1.43
N LYS A 83 -9.96 10.43 -1.82
CA LYS A 83 -10.73 11.51 -2.46
C LYS A 83 -10.36 11.71 -3.93
N ARG A 84 -9.33 11.01 -4.41
CA ARG A 84 -8.76 11.15 -5.75
C ARG A 84 -8.83 9.82 -6.44
N SER A 85 -8.78 9.81 -7.77
CA SER A 85 -8.61 8.58 -8.51
C SER A 85 -7.20 8.02 -8.31
N LEU A 86 -7.02 6.74 -8.58
CA LEU A 86 -5.72 6.07 -8.53
C LEU A 86 -4.71 6.66 -9.52
N ASP A 87 -5.14 7.03 -10.73
CA ASP A 87 -4.28 7.65 -11.74
C ASP A 87 -3.76 9.02 -11.28
N ASP A 88 -4.65 9.86 -10.74
CA ASP A 88 -4.28 11.14 -10.18
C ASP A 88 -3.26 10.95 -9.09
N SER A 89 -3.50 9.98 -8.20
CA SER A 89 -2.65 9.70 -7.06
C SER A 89 -1.28 9.16 -7.47
N LEU A 90 -1.21 8.28 -8.47
CA LEU A 90 0.01 7.57 -8.88
C LEU A 90 0.85 8.35 -9.91
N TYR A 91 0.24 9.18 -10.74
CA TYR A 91 0.89 9.75 -11.93
C TYR A 91 0.80 11.27 -12.04
N ASN A 92 -0.24 11.91 -11.49
CA ASN A 92 -0.48 13.35 -11.71
C ASN A 92 -0.09 14.23 -10.52
N LEU A 93 0.33 13.64 -9.40
CA LEU A 93 0.76 14.38 -8.22
C LEU A 93 2.25 14.76 -8.24
N PRO A 94 2.60 15.90 -7.62
CA PRO A 94 3.99 16.23 -7.37
C PRO A 94 4.68 15.12 -6.58
N TYR A 95 5.95 14.84 -6.89
CA TYR A 95 6.78 13.81 -6.25
C TYR A 95 6.78 13.87 -4.70
N THR A 96 6.43 15.02 -4.13
CA THR A 96 6.34 15.28 -2.69
C THR A 96 5.24 14.48 -1.97
N GLU A 97 4.23 13.95 -2.67
CA GLU A 97 3.22 13.10 -2.02
C GLU A 97 3.74 11.67 -1.75
N HIS A 98 4.90 11.32 -2.32
CA HIS A 98 5.65 10.09 -2.11
C HIS A 98 4.93 8.78 -2.45
N LEU A 99 3.71 8.83 -3.01
CA LEU A 99 3.02 7.66 -3.54
C LEU A 99 3.66 7.25 -4.87
N LYS A 100 4.14 6.02 -4.97
CA LYS A 100 4.67 5.48 -6.22
C LYS A 100 4.58 3.97 -6.28
N THR A 101 4.58 3.45 -7.50
CA THR A 101 4.74 2.02 -7.76
C THR A 101 6.19 1.61 -7.57
N ILE A 102 6.42 0.41 -7.03
CA ILE A 102 7.77 -0.11 -6.76
C ILE A 102 7.93 -1.53 -7.30
N ARG A 103 9.18 -1.90 -7.58
CA ARG A 103 9.53 -3.31 -7.80
C ARG A 103 9.83 -3.96 -6.45
N PRO A 104 9.26 -5.14 -6.15
CA PRO A 104 9.47 -5.78 -4.87
C PRO A 104 10.90 -6.28 -4.74
N ASN A 105 11.47 -6.12 -3.54
CA ASN A 105 12.76 -6.74 -3.21
C ASN A 105 12.54 -8.07 -2.46
N LYS A 106 13.64 -8.72 -2.05
CA LYS A 106 13.57 -10.00 -1.34
C LYS A 106 12.72 -9.97 -0.06
N ASN A 107 12.73 -8.86 0.67
CA ASN A 107 11.97 -8.72 1.90
C ASN A 107 10.47 -8.63 1.60
N LEU A 108 10.06 -7.76 0.67
CA LEU A 108 8.67 -7.63 0.26
C LEU A 108 8.14 -8.94 -0.38
N LEU A 109 8.95 -9.61 -1.21
CA LEU A 109 8.61 -10.92 -1.76
C LEU A 109 8.42 -11.99 -0.68
N SER A 110 9.23 -11.97 0.38
CA SER A 110 9.10 -12.89 1.52
C SER A 110 7.75 -12.73 2.22
N VAL A 111 7.31 -11.49 2.45
CA VAL A 111 6.00 -11.20 3.05
C VAL A 111 4.87 -11.71 2.15
N VAL A 112 4.95 -11.44 0.85
CA VAL A 112 3.93 -11.85 -0.13
C VAL A 112 3.79 -13.36 -0.22
N LYS A 113 4.91 -14.08 -0.21
CA LYS A 113 4.94 -15.56 -0.15
C LYS A 113 4.16 -16.11 1.04
N LYS A 114 4.25 -15.46 2.19
CA LYS A 114 3.52 -15.87 3.40
C LYS A 114 2.03 -15.53 3.34
N ILE A 115 1.67 -14.36 2.79
CA ILE A 115 0.27 -13.98 2.51
C ILE A 115 -0.45 -15.08 1.74
N PHE A 116 0.16 -15.53 0.65
CA PHE A 116 -0.46 -16.51 -0.23
C PHE A 116 -0.08 -17.96 0.08
N LYS A 117 0.71 -18.19 1.14
CA LYS A 117 1.20 -19.52 1.55
C LYS A 117 1.87 -20.29 0.39
N LYS A 118 2.79 -19.63 -0.30
CA LYS A 118 3.54 -20.15 -1.45
C LYS A 118 5.03 -20.02 -1.24
N ASP A 119 5.79 -21.06 -1.60
CA ASP A 119 7.26 -21.01 -1.58
C ASP A 119 7.82 -20.23 -2.79
N TYR A 120 7.08 -20.22 -3.89
CA TYR A 120 7.42 -19.55 -5.14
C TYR A 120 6.17 -18.91 -5.75
N ILE A 121 6.34 -17.68 -6.25
CA ILE A 121 5.31 -16.93 -6.97
C ILE A 121 5.98 -16.44 -8.26
N PRO A 122 5.50 -16.83 -9.45
CA PRO A 122 5.98 -16.29 -10.71
C PRO A 122 5.79 -14.78 -10.79
N ASP A 123 6.70 -14.08 -11.48
CA ASP A 123 6.66 -12.61 -11.58
C ASP A 123 5.35 -12.11 -12.21
N GLU A 124 4.79 -12.86 -13.16
CA GLU A 124 3.52 -12.57 -13.82
C GLU A 124 2.29 -12.70 -12.90
N GLN A 125 2.43 -13.34 -11.73
CA GLN A 125 1.36 -13.47 -10.74
C GLN A 125 1.48 -12.47 -9.59
N LEU A 126 2.57 -11.69 -9.55
CA LEU A 126 2.79 -10.70 -8.50
C LEU A 126 1.85 -9.49 -8.70
N PRO A 127 1.22 -9.00 -7.63
CA PRO A 127 0.44 -7.78 -7.72
C PRO A 127 1.35 -6.57 -7.96
N GLN A 128 0.75 -5.47 -8.40
CA GLN A 128 1.44 -4.19 -8.47
C GLN A 128 1.67 -3.66 -7.05
N PHE A 129 2.94 -3.49 -6.67
CA PHE A 129 3.30 -2.93 -5.37
C PHE A 129 3.45 -1.42 -5.44
N GLY A 130 3.17 -0.77 -4.31
CA GLY A 130 3.48 0.64 -4.11
C GLY A 130 3.97 0.94 -2.70
N GLU A 131 4.53 2.14 -2.56
CA GLU A 131 4.82 2.74 -1.26
C GLU A 131 4.30 4.18 -1.24
N PHE A 132 3.93 4.67 -0.06
CA PHE A 132 3.86 6.11 0.18
C PHE A 132 4.63 6.51 1.43
N GLY A 133 5.37 7.62 1.33
CA GLY A 133 6.04 8.25 2.46
C GLY A 133 5.05 9.07 3.31
N LEU A 134 5.21 8.99 4.63
CA LEU A 134 4.47 9.84 5.56
C LEU A 134 5.09 11.25 5.62
N TYR A 135 6.41 11.33 5.69
CA TYR A 135 7.21 12.55 5.62
C TYR A 135 8.70 12.16 5.50
N THR A 136 9.57 13.15 5.33
CA THR A 136 11.02 12.97 5.43
C THR A 136 11.59 13.99 6.41
N ASN A 137 12.25 13.54 7.47
CA ASN A 137 13.00 14.43 8.34
C ASN A 137 14.38 14.72 7.74
N LYS A 138 14.88 15.94 7.97
CA LYS A 138 16.22 16.34 7.54
C LYS A 138 17.28 16.09 8.61
N ASN A 139 16.88 16.11 9.89
CA ASN A 139 17.81 16.06 11.01
C ASN A 139 17.97 14.66 11.63
N ASN A 140 17.23 13.66 11.14
CA ASN A 140 17.42 12.25 11.52
C ASN A 140 17.08 11.32 10.35
N ASP A 141 17.45 10.05 10.49
CA ASP A 141 17.24 9.02 9.44
C ASP A 141 15.79 8.53 9.33
N ARG A 142 14.82 9.27 9.91
CA ARG A 142 13.41 8.88 9.93
C ARG A 142 12.71 9.40 8.68
N ALA A 143 12.25 8.47 7.85
CA ALA A 143 11.43 8.76 6.68
C ALA A 143 10.39 7.63 6.53
N PRO A 144 9.33 7.66 7.35
CA PRO A 144 8.43 6.52 7.47
C PRO A 144 7.66 6.26 6.19
N ARG A 145 7.55 4.99 5.80
CA ARG A 145 6.82 4.57 4.61
C ARG A 145 5.78 3.52 4.94
N VAL A 146 4.70 3.52 4.17
CA VAL A 146 3.71 2.45 4.18
C VAL A 146 3.76 1.74 2.84
N PHE A 147 3.81 0.41 2.91
CA PHE A 147 3.81 -0.46 1.74
C PHE A 147 2.44 -1.08 1.54
N PHE A 148 2.07 -1.23 0.27
CA PHE A 148 0.82 -1.81 -0.14
C PHE A 148 0.96 -2.55 -1.46
N PHE A 149 -0.06 -3.35 -1.80
CA PHE A 149 -0.26 -3.77 -3.18
C PHE A 149 -1.67 -3.39 -3.65
N ILE A 150 -1.81 -3.25 -4.96
CA ILE A 150 -3.09 -2.95 -5.61
C ILE A 150 -3.68 -4.26 -6.09
N GLY A 151 -4.90 -4.54 -5.66
CA GLY A 151 -5.68 -5.72 -6.08
C GLY A 151 -6.85 -5.35 -6.99
N ASN A 152 -7.85 -6.21 -6.99
CA ASN A 152 -9.00 -6.09 -7.89
C ASN A 152 -9.80 -4.80 -7.62
N VAL A 153 -10.39 -4.24 -8.68
CA VAL A 153 -11.28 -3.05 -8.63
C VAL A 153 -10.63 -1.85 -7.90
N GLY A 154 -9.31 -1.68 -8.04
CA GLY A 154 -8.60 -0.55 -7.42
C GLY A 154 -8.46 -0.63 -5.90
N MET A 155 -8.65 -1.81 -5.30
CA MET A 155 -8.47 -1.99 -3.86
C MET A 155 -6.99 -1.94 -3.47
N ILE A 156 -6.66 -1.11 -2.49
CA ILE A 156 -5.32 -1.00 -1.90
C ILE A 156 -5.26 -1.84 -0.64
N TYR A 157 -4.40 -2.87 -0.64
CA TYR A 157 -4.14 -3.70 0.51
C TYR A 157 -2.92 -3.19 1.27
N ILE A 158 -3.13 -2.64 2.46
CA ILE A 158 -2.06 -2.15 3.33
C ILE A 158 -1.32 -3.33 3.95
N LEU A 159 0.01 -3.32 3.84
CA LEU A 159 0.86 -4.41 4.32
C LEU A 159 1.55 -4.06 5.64
N PHE A 160 2.36 -3.02 5.65
CA PHE A 160 3.17 -2.67 6.82
C PHE A 160 3.68 -1.22 6.78
N TYR A 161 4.06 -0.74 7.96
CA TYR A 161 4.67 0.56 8.22
C TYR A 161 6.16 0.37 8.54
N ASP A 162 7.03 1.09 7.85
CA ASP A 162 8.49 1.00 7.98
C ASP A 162 9.08 2.39 8.30
N PRO A 163 9.40 2.67 9.58
CA PRO A 163 9.93 3.97 9.99
C PRO A 163 11.37 4.25 9.53
N PHE A 164 12.15 3.19 9.25
CA PHE A 164 13.61 3.26 9.11
C PHE A 164 14.16 2.47 7.90
N HIS A 165 13.35 2.32 6.85
CA HIS A 165 13.73 1.66 5.60
C HIS A 165 14.27 0.23 5.78
N LYS A 166 13.74 -0.55 6.72
CA LYS A 166 14.16 -1.94 6.93
C LYS A 166 13.71 -2.86 5.81
N ILE A 167 12.61 -2.52 5.12
CA ILE A 167 12.14 -3.30 3.97
C ILE A 167 13.05 -3.03 2.79
N PHE A 168 13.33 -1.77 2.44
CA PHE A 168 14.29 -1.36 1.42
C PHE A 168 15.50 -0.65 2.03
N PRO A 169 16.44 -1.39 2.65
CA PRO A 169 17.62 -0.77 3.22
C PRO A 169 18.42 -0.05 2.13
N GLY A 170 18.85 1.18 2.43
CA GLY A 170 19.84 1.87 1.61
C GLY A 170 21.11 1.01 1.48
N LYS A 171 21.84 1.20 0.38
CA LYS A 171 23.18 0.61 0.22
C LYS A 171 24.15 1.19 1.23
#